data_AF-A0A426QWU4-F1
#
_entry.id   AF-A0A426QWU4-F1
#
_cell.length_a   1.000
_cell.length_b   1.000
_cell.length_c   1.000
_cell.angle_alpha   90.00
_cell.angle_beta   90.00
_cell.angle_gamma   90.00
#
_symmetry.space_group_name_H-M   'P 1'
#
loop_
_entity.id
_entity.type
_entity.pdbx_description
1 polymer ?
#
loop_
_entity_poly.entity_id
_entity_poly.type
_entity_poly.pdbx_seq_one_letter_code
_entity_poly.pdbx_strand_id
1 'polypeptide(L)'
;MWPDQPYAVIALVAALLGLFPVAIVFGILVFWRPGGRGLAIAGLAFGVIEALLAAIVVYGLGAGLTAEDSTASTAFQDYSLPATPMSPPPTVFTVPSLTTLPPAPTTTRVPDEPVPVLPVVDQTCDPAVDNHATAADGTFMKCAYAGRSTARWVQSAPIIAYADQSSACDPSVRGIAVSPEGLDMVCVSNLDSDGGYWVPGP
;
A
#
# COMPACT_ATOMS: atom_id res chain seq x y z
N MET A 1 25.58 -46.83 -31.80
CA MET A 1 26.55 -45.89 -32.41
C MET A 1 25.74 -44.73 -32.94
N TRP A 2 25.47 -43.73 -32.08
CA TRP A 2 24.67 -42.56 -32.43
C TRP A 2 25.64 -41.44 -32.88
N PRO A 3 25.35 -40.75 -33.99
CA PRO A 3 26.24 -39.71 -34.50
C PRO A 3 26.15 -38.47 -33.61
N ASP A 4 27.31 -38.03 -33.09
CA ASP A 4 27.52 -36.67 -32.63
C ASP A 4 27.17 -35.71 -33.77
N GLN A 5 26.01 -35.06 -33.71
CA GLN A 5 25.61 -34.03 -34.66
C GLN A 5 25.84 -32.65 -34.02
N PRO A 6 27.08 -32.12 -34.00
CA PRO A 6 27.37 -30.78 -33.47
C PRO A 6 26.56 -29.69 -34.20
N TYR A 7 26.13 -29.98 -35.42
CA TYR A 7 25.27 -29.12 -36.23
C TYR A 7 23.90 -28.87 -35.61
N ALA A 8 23.34 -29.81 -34.84
CA ALA A 8 22.04 -29.62 -34.18
C ALA A 8 22.14 -28.54 -33.08
N VAL A 9 23.20 -28.58 -32.28
CA VAL A 9 23.45 -27.59 -31.22
C VAL A 9 23.75 -26.22 -31.84
N ILE A 10 24.60 -26.17 -32.87
CA ILE A 10 24.95 -24.93 -33.56
C ILE A 10 23.72 -24.32 -34.25
N ALA A 11 22.86 -25.14 -34.88
CA ALA A 11 21.61 -24.68 -35.49
C ALA A 11 20.63 -24.14 -34.44
N LEU A 12 20.54 -24.79 -33.27
CA LEU A 12 19.70 -24.33 -32.16
C LEU A 12 20.18 -22.99 -31.60
N VAL A 13 21.49 -22.85 -31.36
CA VAL A 13 22.08 -21.59 -30.88
C VAL A 13 21.93 -20.48 -31.91
N ALA A 14 22.17 -20.75 -33.19
CA ALA A 14 21.99 -19.77 -34.26
C ALA A 14 20.52 -19.35 -34.41
N ALA A 15 19.58 -20.30 -34.32
CA ALA A 15 18.16 -20.00 -34.33
C ALA A 15 17.75 -19.12 -33.13
N LEU A 16 18.28 -19.41 -31.93
CA LEU A 16 18.00 -18.63 -30.73
C LEU A 16 18.53 -17.19 -30.85
N LEU A 17 19.78 -17.04 -31.31
CA LEU A 17 20.41 -15.74 -31.51
C LEU A 17 19.78 -14.93 -32.66
N GLY A 18 19.20 -15.59 -33.66
CA GLY A 18 18.47 -14.93 -34.74
C GLY A 18 17.05 -14.52 -34.34
N LEU A 19 16.36 -15.34 -33.54
CA LEU A 19 14.97 -15.11 -33.14
C LEU A 19 14.86 -14.12 -31.98
N PHE A 20 15.83 -14.11 -31.07
CA PHE A 20 15.84 -13.23 -29.90
C PHE A 20 15.80 -11.71 -30.24
N PRO A 21 16.63 -11.18 -31.15
CA PRO A 21 16.57 -9.76 -31.54
C PRO A 21 15.26 -9.40 -32.23
N VAL A 22 14.71 -10.31 -33.06
CA VAL A 22 13.44 -10.12 -33.75
C VAL A 22 12.30 -10.03 -32.72
N ALA A 23 12.26 -10.93 -31.75
CA ALA A 23 11.27 -10.93 -30.68
C ALA A 23 11.32 -9.63 -29.84
N ILE A 24 12.52 -9.11 -29.53
CA ILE A 24 12.68 -7.83 -28.81
C ILE A 24 12.05 -6.67 -29.61
N VAL A 25 12.34 -6.59 -30.91
CA VAL A 25 11.80 -5.51 -31.77
C VAL A 25 10.27 -5.59 -31.83
N PHE A 26 9.71 -6.77 -32.02
CA PHE A 26 8.25 -6.95 -32.01
C PHE A 26 7.64 -6.61 -30.64
N GLY A 27 8.30 -6.96 -29.54
CA GLY A 27 7.89 -6.56 -28.20
C GLY A 27 7.81 -5.04 -28.04
N ILE A 28 8.88 -4.33 -28.41
CA ILE A 28 8.93 -2.85 -28.34
C ILE A 28 7.84 -2.22 -29.23
N LEU A 29 7.63 -2.72 -30.45
CA LEU A 29 6.59 -2.20 -31.35
C LEU A 29 5.17 -2.38 -30.80
N VAL A 30 4.90 -3.44 -30.05
CA VAL A 30 3.60 -3.65 -29.39
C VAL A 30 3.40 -2.65 -28.24
N PHE A 31 4.45 -2.27 -27.50
CA PHE A 31 4.37 -1.25 -26.43
C PHE A 31 4.05 0.16 -26.94
N TRP A 32 4.38 0.44 -28.21
CA TRP A 32 4.12 1.74 -28.84
C TRP A 32 2.68 1.92 -29.35
N ARG A 33 1.88 0.84 -29.45
CA ARG A 33 0.45 0.98 -29.79
C ARG A 33 -0.38 1.22 -28.52
N PRO A 34 -1.14 2.33 -28.42
CA PRO A 34 -1.90 2.69 -27.23
C PRO A 34 -3.02 1.70 -26.85
N GLY A 35 -3.42 0.81 -27.76
CA GLY A 35 -4.40 -0.27 -27.48
C GLY A 35 -3.81 -1.66 -27.19
N GLY A 36 -2.48 -1.85 -27.24
CA GLY A 36 -1.84 -3.19 -27.19
C GLY A 36 -1.23 -3.58 -25.84
N ARG A 37 -1.25 -2.68 -24.85
CA ARG A 37 -0.49 -2.82 -23.59
C ARG A 37 -0.91 -4.03 -22.75
N GLY A 38 -2.19 -4.41 -22.75
CA GLY A 38 -2.69 -5.55 -21.98
C GLY A 38 -2.15 -6.90 -22.46
N LEU A 39 -2.02 -7.10 -23.78
CA LEU A 39 -1.48 -8.34 -24.35
C LEU A 39 0.04 -8.48 -24.13
N ALA A 40 0.78 -7.37 -24.13
CA ALA A 40 2.20 -7.39 -23.83
C ALA A 40 2.49 -7.80 -22.37
N ILE A 41 1.67 -7.33 -21.42
CA ILE A 41 1.77 -7.69 -20.01
C ILE A 41 1.42 -9.17 -19.80
N ALA A 42 0.35 -9.66 -20.44
CA ALA A 42 -0.01 -11.08 -20.37
C ALA A 42 1.11 -11.97 -20.95
N GLY A 43 1.68 -11.61 -22.09
CA GLY A 43 2.81 -12.33 -22.69
C GLY A 43 4.05 -12.36 -21.78
N LEU A 44 4.37 -11.23 -21.12
CA LEU A 44 5.47 -11.17 -20.16
C LEU A 44 5.21 -12.07 -18.94
N ALA A 45 3.99 -12.05 -18.39
CA ALA A 45 3.63 -12.89 -17.26
C ALA A 45 3.77 -14.38 -17.59
N PHE A 46 3.30 -14.83 -18.77
CA PHE A 46 3.48 -16.20 -19.22
C PHE A 46 4.95 -16.57 -19.40
N GLY A 47 5.77 -15.69 -19.97
CA GLY A 47 7.21 -15.92 -20.12
C GLY A 47 7.95 -16.03 -18.78
N VAL A 48 7.59 -15.21 -17.78
CA VAL A 48 8.17 -15.29 -16.43
C VAL A 48 7.77 -16.60 -15.74
N ILE A 49 6.52 -17.03 -15.86
CA ILE A 49 6.05 -18.30 -15.29
C ILE A 49 6.83 -19.48 -15.90
N GLU A 50 7.00 -19.50 -17.22
CA GLU A 50 7.74 -20.58 -17.90
C GLU A 50 9.23 -20.60 -17.50
N ALA A 51 9.86 -19.42 -17.38
CA ALA A 51 11.24 -19.30 -16.91
C ALA A 51 11.40 -19.79 -15.46
N LEU A 52 10.44 -19.50 -14.58
CA LEU A 52 10.44 -20.00 -13.21
C LEU A 52 10.27 -21.52 -13.16
N LEU A 53 9.38 -22.10 -13.97
CA LEU A 53 9.23 -23.55 -14.06
C LEU A 53 10.50 -24.23 -14.57
N ALA A 54 11.13 -23.68 -15.62
CA ALA A 54 12.40 -24.19 -16.12
C ALA A 54 13.51 -24.10 -15.06
N ALA A 55 13.59 -22.99 -14.33
CA ALA A 55 14.52 -22.82 -13.23
C ALA A 55 14.28 -23.84 -12.11
N ILE A 56 13.02 -24.08 -11.70
CA ILE A 56 12.67 -25.08 -10.69
C ILE A 56 13.06 -26.49 -11.15
N VAL A 57 12.87 -26.84 -12.42
CA VAL A 57 13.28 -28.15 -12.95
C VAL A 57 14.81 -28.29 -12.92
N VAL A 58 15.54 -27.27 -13.37
CA VAL A 58 17.02 -27.27 -13.36
C VAL A 58 17.58 -27.32 -11.93
N TYR A 59 17.03 -26.53 -11.01
CA TYR A 59 17.44 -26.53 -9.60
C TYR A 59 16.96 -27.78 -8.85
N GLY A 60 15.78 -28.32 -9.17
CA GLY A 60 15.23 -29.53 -8.57
C GLY A 60 15.99 -30.79 -8.99
N LEU A 61 16.41 -30.87 -10.25
CA LEU A 61 17.36 -31.90 -10.70
C LEU A 61 18.75 -31.73 -10.07
N GLY A 62 19.17 -30.49 -9.79
CA GLY A 62 20.41 -30.21 -9.06
C GLY A 62 20.37 -30.59 -7.58
N ALA A 63 19.23 -30.39 -6.91
CA ALA A 63 19.03 -30.73 -5.49
C ALA A 63 18.76 -32.23 -5.25
N GLY A 64 18.30 -32.96 -6.27
CA GLY A 64 18.09 -34.41 -6.22
C GLY A 64 19.35 -35.26 -6.08
N LEU A 65 20.55 -34.67 -6.24
CA LEU A 65 21.83 -35.35 -6.02
C LEU A 65 22.39 -35.14 -4.60
N THR A 66 21.74 -34.37 -3.73
CA THR A 66 22.27 -34.05 -2.39
C THR A 66 21.26 -34.18 -1.24
N ALA A 67 20.10 -34.80 -1.45
CA ALA A 67 19.10 -34.99 -0.39
C ALA A 67 19.17 -36.40 0.19
N GLU A 68 20.22 -36.67 0.97
CA GLU A 68 20.16 -37.69 2.03
C GLU A 68 19.28 -37.14 3.18
N ASP A 69 18.13 -37.78 3.32
CA ASP A 69 17.50 -38.23 4.56
C ASP A 69 17.61 -37.35 5.82
N SER A 70 16.47 -36.81 6.27
CA SER A 70 16.17 -36.65 7.70
C SER A 70 14.67 -36.38 7.90
N THR A 71 13.92 -37.47 7.91
CA THR A 71 12.69 -37.62 8.69
C THR A 71 12.98 -37.43 10.18
N ALA A 72 12.30 -36.48 10.84
CA ALA A 72 12.08 -36.51 12.28
C ALA A 72 10.75 -35.84 12.65
N SER A 73 9.76 -36.68 12.93
CA SER A 73 8.51 -36.33 13.58
C SER A 73 8.69 -35.94 15.06
N THR A 74 7.64 -35.32 15.59
CA THR A 74 7.19 -35.23 17.01
C THR A 74 7.92 -34.32 17.98
N ALA A 75 7.24 -33.25 18.42
CA ALA A 75 6.62 -33.20 19.76
C ALA A 75 5.67 -32.00 19.91
N PHE A 76 4.41 -32.30 20.24
CA PHE A 76 3.46 -31.36 20.84
C PHE A 76 4.03 -30.85 22.17
N GLN A 77 3.95 -29.55 22.43
CA GLN A 77 3.85 -29.03 23.79
C GLN A 77 2.70 -28.03 23.88
N ASP A 78 1.65 -28.48 24.55
CA ASP A 78 0.59 -27.67 25.11
C ASP A 78 1.19 -26.68 26.13
N TYR A 79 0.89 -25.38 25.97
CA TYR A 79 1.07 -24.42 27.06
C TYR A 79 -0.27 -23.72 27.34
N SER A 80 -0.84 -24.06 28.50
CA SER A 80 -2.08 -23.51 29.06
C SER A 80 -1.97 -22.02 29.36
N LEU A 81 -3.01 -21.29 28.97
CA LEU A 81 -3.32 -19.92 29.39
C LEU A 81 -3.82 -19.88 30.85
N PRO A 82 -3.45 -18.87 31.65
CA PRO A 82 -4.25 -18.47 32.80
C PRO A 82 -5.38 -17.54 32.33
N ALA A 83 -6.63 -18.00 32.42
CA ALA A 83 -7.81 -17.14 32.34
C ALA A 83 -7.92 -16.29 33.62
N THR A 84 -8.06 -14.97 33.48
CA THR A 84 -8.47 -14.09 34.58
C THR A 84 -9.72 -13.29 34.16
N PRO A 85 -10.72 -13.13 35.04
CA PRO A 85 -12.08 -12.81 34.65
C PRO A 85 -12.34 -11.33 34.32
N MET A 86 -13.32 -11.14 33.45
CA MET A 86 -13.97 -9.90 33.05
C MET A 86 -14.90 -9.36 34.17
N SER A 87 -14.91 -8.04 34.39
CA SER A 87 -15.91 -7.33 35.21
C SER A 87 -16.01 -5.83 34.81
N PRO A 88 -17.19 -5.17 34.98
CA PRO A 88 -17.76 -4.19 34.04
C PRO A 88 -17.52 -2.67 34.34
N PRO A 89 -18.02 -1.74 33.49
CA PRO A 89 -17.82 -0.27 33.56
C PRO A 89 -18.97 0.45 34.32
N PRO A 90 -19.08 1.81 34.41
CA PRO A 90 -18.14 2.92 34.12
C PRO A 90 -17.91 3.88 35.33
N THR A 91 -16.82 4.66 35.33
CA THR A 91 -16.65 5.80 36.24
C THR A 91 -17.07 7.09 35.54
N VAL A 92 -18.10 7.74 36.07
CA VAL A 92 -18.55 9.09 35.70
C VAL A 92 -17.48 10.11 36.14
N PHE A 93 -16.91 10.87 35.20
CA PHE A 93 -16.11 12.04 35.52
C PHE A 93 -17.03 13.23 35.77
N THR A 94 -17.12 13.65 37.04
CA THR A 94 -17.72 14.91 37.45
C THR A 94 -16.70 16.03 37.25
N VAL A 95 -16.96 16.96 36.33
CA VAL A 95 -16.18 18.20 36.19
C VAL A 95 -16.63 19.18 37.30
N PRO A 96 -15.74 19.72 38.14
CA PRO A 96 -16.10 20.81 39.03
C PRO A 96 -16.35 22.09 38.22
N SER A 97 -17.54 22.65 38.36
CA SER A 97 -17.90 23.97 37.85
C SER A 97 -17.14 25.04 38.66
N LEU A 98 -16.10 25.62 38.08
CA LEU A 98 -15.45 26.83 38.59
C LEU A 98 -16.21 28.05 38.06
N THR A 99 -17.10 28.57 38.88
CA THR A 99 -17.69 29.90 38.68
C THR A 99 -16.63 30.94 39.00
N THR A 100 -16.02 31.54 37.97
CA THR A 100 -15.20 32.74 38.10
C THR A 100 -15.97 33.92 37.51
N LEU A 101 -16.12 34.98 38.32
CA LEU A 101 -16.78 36.24 37.98
C LEU A 101 -16.16 36.90 36.74
N PRO A 102 -16.96 37.61 35.92
CA PRO A 102 -16.48 38.29 34.73
C PRO A 102 -15.55 39.47 35.09
N PRO A 103 -14.34 39.58 34.51
CA PRO A 103 -13.60 40.83 34.50
C PRO A 103 -14.20 41.81 33.48
N ALA A 104 -14.14 43.09 33.84
CA ALA A 104 -14.70 44.25 33.16
C ALA A 104 -14.38 44.34 31.63
N PRO A 105 -15.21 45.04 30.83
CA PRO A 105 -15.04 45.14 29.39
C PRO A 105 -13.81 45.99 29.03
N THR A 106 -12.67 45.34 28.80
CA THR A 106 -11.57 45.93 28.04
C THR A 106 -11.94 45.83 26.56
N THR A 107 -12.24 46.96 25.92
CA THR A 107 -12.39 47.04 24.47
C THR A 107 -11.01 46.91 23.83
N THR A 108 -10.53 45.67 23.74
CA THR A 108 -9.43 45.30 22.86
C THR A 108 -10.01 45.21 21.46
N ARG A 109 -9.56 46.08 20.56
CA ARG A 109 -9.83 45.98 19.13
C ARG A 109 -9.20 44.67 18.65
N VAL A 110 -10.02 43.63 18.54
CA VAL A 110 -9.64 42.36 17.90
C VAL A 110 -9.17 42.71 16.49
N PRO A 111 -7.91 42.40 16.12
CA PRO A 111 -7.51 42.44 14.72
C PRO A 111 -8.52 41.61 13.93
N ASP A 112 -9.04 42.15 12.84
CA ASP A 112 -9.93 41.47 11.91
C ASP A 112 -9.33 40.09 11.59
N GLU A 113 -9.81 39.05 12.27
CA GLU A 113 -9.31 37.69 12.11
C GLU A 113 -9.85 37.26 10.75
N PRO A 114 -8.98 36.96 9.77
CA PRO A 114 -9.43 36.56 8.46
C PRO A 114 -10.32 35.33 8.64
N VAL A 115 -11.59 35.48 8.25
CA VAL A 115 -12.58 34.40 8.30
C VAL A 115 -11.95 33.17 7.65
N PRO A 116 -11.86 32.02 8.34
CA PRO A 116 -11.25 30.83 7.78
C PRO A 116 -12.04 30.45 6.52
N VAL A 117 -11.39 30.57 5.38
CA VAL A 117 -11.99 30.22 4.09
C VAL A 117 -12.10 28.70 4.08
N LEU A 118 -13.32 28.19 4.20
CA LEU A 118 -13.57 26.76 4.15
C LEU A 118 -13.11 26.21 2.78
N PRO A 119 -12.47 25.03 2.75
CA PRO A 119 -11.97 24.44 1.51
C PRO A 119 -13.14 24.13 0.57
N VAL A 120 -12.95 24.41 -0.70
CA VAL A 120 -13.89 24.07 -1.78
C VAL A 120 -13.13 23.24 -2.81
N VAL A 121 -13.78 22.22 -3.38
CA VAL A 121 -13.18 21.35 -4.40
C VAL A 121 -12.58 22.19 -5.54
N ASP A 122 -11.39 21.80 -5.98
CA ASP A 122 -10.60 22.44 -7.03
C ASP A 122 -10.07 23.84 -6.69
N GLN A 123 -10.30 24.38 -5.48
CA GLN A 123 -9.58 25.57 -5.04
C GLN A 123 -8.10 25.27 -4.82
N THR A 124 -7.24 26.25 -5.13
CA THR A 124 -5.80 26.15 -4.87
C THR A 124 -5.55 26.07 -3.37
N CYS A 125 -4.56 25.27 -2.98
CA CYS A 125 -4.15 25.08 -1.60
C CYS A 125 -2.63 24.91 -1.51
N ASP A 126 -2.09 25.00 -0.30
CA ASP A 126 -0.69 24.74 -0.01
C ASP A 126 -0.56 23.50 0.89
N PRO A 127 -0.06 22.36 0.39
CA PRO A 127 0.04 21.12 1.16
C PRO A 127 1.08 21.21 2.29
N ALA A 128 1.96 22.23 2.30
CA ALA A 128 2.92 22.46 3.38
C ALA A 128 2.31 23.21 4.57
N VAL A 129 1.18 23.89 4.37
CA VAL A 129 0.46 24.62 5.42
C VAL A 129 -0.71 23.77 5.92
N ASP A 130 -1.59 23.37 5.01
CA ASP A 130 -2.81 22.61 5.32
C ASP A 130 -2.95 21.45 4.33
N ASN A 131 -2.56 20.26 4.76
CA ASN A 131 -2.67 19.04 3.94
C ASN A 131 -4.09 18.44 3.97
N HIS A 132 -4.86 18.76 5.00
CA HIS A 132 -6.22 18.25 5.23
C HIS A 132 -7.14 19.34 5.75
N ALA A 133 -8.41 19.27 5.35
CA ALA A 133 -9.45 20.15 5.88
C ALA A 133 -10.84 19.51 5.71
N THR A 134 -11.83 20.12 6.36
CA THR A 134 -13.24 19.72 6.22
C THR A 134 -14.01 20.85 5.55
N ALA A 135 -14.71 20.54 4.46
CA ALA A 135 -15.55 21.51 3.76
C ALA A 135 -16.83 21.81 4.55
N ALA A 136 -17.57 22.84 4.11
CA ALA A 136 -18.80 23.28 4.77
C ALA A 136 -19.90 22.20 4.85
N ASP A 137 -19.87 21.23 3.94
CA ASP A 137 -20.80 20.10 3.87
C ASP A 137 -20.35 18.88 4.70
N GLY A 138 -19.24 18.99 5.43
CA GLY A 138 -18.66 17.91 6.22
C GLY A 138 -17.81 16.93 5.41
N THR A 139 -17.60 17.17 4.10
CA THR A 139 -16.70 16.34 3.31
C THR A 139 -15.25 16.56 3.71
N PHE A 140 -14.50 15.48 3.83
CA PHE A 140 -13.08 15.52 4.12
C PHE A 140 -12.30 15.78 2.84
N MET A 141 -11.33 16.67 2.93
CA MET A 141 -10.60 17.23 1.79
C MET A 141 -9.10 17.08 2.02
N LYS A 142 -8.37 16.71 0.96
CA LYS A 142 -6.90 16.67 0.94
C LYS A 142 -6.38 17.72 -0.03
N CYS A 143 -5.32 18.42 0.35
CA CYS A 143 -4.59 19.28 -0.56
C CYS A 143 -3.60 18.44 -1.37
N ALA A 144 -3.87 18.21 -2.65
CA ALA A 144 -3.05 17.33 -3.48
C ALA A 144 -2.83 17.86 -4.89
N TYR A 145 -1.70 17.49 -5.50
CA TYR A 145 -1.42 17.78 -6.90
C TYR A 145 -2.35 17.03 -7.85
N ALA A 146 -2.77 15.80 -7.51
CA ALA A 146 -3.73 15.00 -8.29
C ALA A 146 -3.45 14.98 -9.82
N GLY A 147 -2.18 14.80 -10.20
CA GLY A 147 -1.74 14.81 -11.61
C GLY A 147 -1.57 16.19 -12.25
N ARG A 148 -1.63 17.27 -11.46
CA ARG A 148 -1.45 18.67 -11.89
C ARG A 148 -0.14 19.24 -11.36
N SER A 149 0.28 20.38 -11.90
CA SER A 149 1.45 21.13 -11.43
C SER A 149 1.18 22.01 -10.20
N THR A 150 -0.09 22.18 -9.82
CA THR A 150 -0.53 23.00 -8.68
C THR A 150 -1.41 22.17 -7.77
N ALA A 151 -1.16 22.21 -6.46
CA ALA A 151 -2.01 21.54 -5.49
C ALA A 151 -3.40 22.19 -5.40
N ARG A 152 -4.42 21.35 -5.29
CA ARG A 152 -5.81 21.75 -5.14
C ARG A 152 -6.51 20.87 -4.11
N TRP A 153 -7.56 21.40 -3.52
CA TRP A 153 -8.43 20.65 -2.65
C TRP A 153 -9.19 19.58 -3.44
N VAL A 154 -8.98 18.32 -3.07
CA VAL A 154 -9.69 17.16 -3.61
C VAL A 154 -10.43 16.44 -2.49
N GLN A 155 -11.56 15.83 -2.82
CA GLN A 155 -12.29 15.00 -1.86
C GLN A 155 -11.45 13.77 -1.48
N SER A 156 -11.38 13.46 -0.19
CA SER A 156 -10.62 12.33 0.35
C SER A 156 -11.45 11.53 1.34
N ALA A 157 -11.00 10.31 1.63
CA ALA A 157 -11.57 9.50 2.71
C ALA A 157 -11.24 10.13 4.07
N PRO A 158 -12.14 10.06 5.06
CA PRO A 158 -11.93 10.68 6.36
C PRO A 158 -10.74 10.08 7.11
N ILE A 159 -10.10 10.88 7.97
CA ILE A 159 -9.13 10.37 8.94
C ILE A 159 -9.89 9.62 10.03
N ILE A 160 -9.55 8.34 10.22
CA ILE A 160 -10.18 7.47 11.22
C ILE A 160 -9.23 7.09 12.36
N ALA A 161 -7.92 7.34 12.19
CA ALA A 161 -6.92 7.01 13.20
C ALA A 161 -5.66 7.87 13.05
N TYR A 162 -4.85 7.90 14.10
CA TYR A 162 -3.45 8.29 14.05
C TYR A 162 -2.63 7.04 14.37
N ALA A 163 -1.75 6.63 13.46
CA ALA A 163 -1.17 5.30 13.52
C ALA A 163 0.23 5.25 12.90
N ASP A 164 1.13 4.52 13.54
CA ASP A 164 2.46 4.23 13.01
C ASP A 164 2.39 3.28 11.81
N GLN A 165 3.38 3.35 10.93
CA GLN A 165 3.55 2.36 9.87
C GLN A 165 3.59 0.94 10.43
N SER A 166 2.98 -0.01 9.72
CA SER A 166 2.86 -1.44 10.07
C SER A 166 2.01 -1.77 11.30
N SER A 167 1.48 -0.77 11.99
CA SER A 167 0.49 -1.02 13.06
C SER A 167 -0.80 -1.60 12.47
N ALA A 168 -1.49 -2.41 13.28
CA ALA A 168 -2.68 -3.14 12.84
C ALA A 168 -3.84 -2.19 12.51
N CYS A 169 -4.63 -2.56 11.50
CA CYS A 169 -5.84 -1.84 11.10
C CYS A 169 -6.96 -2.82 10.71
N ASP A 170 -8.19 -2.34 10.73
CA ASP A 170 -9.35 -3.07 10.22
C ASP A 170 -9.62 -2.64 8.76
N PRO A 171 -9.39 -3.52 7.77
CA PRO A 171 -9.56 -3.18 6.36
C PRO A 171 -11.04 -3.03 5.95
N SER A 172 -11.99 -3.42 6.81
CA SER A 172 -13.42 -3.21 6.59
C SER A 172 -13.86 -1.77 6.83
N VAL A 173 -13.12 -1.02 7.65
CA VAL A 173 -13.39 0.39 7.94
C VAL A 173 -12.80 1.26 6.84
N ARG A 174 -13.65 2.11 6.24
CA ARG A 174 -13.23 3.04 5.19
C ARG A 174 -12.66 4.32 5.81
N GLY A 175 -11.40 4.61 5.51
CA GLY A 175 -10.73 5.82 5.95
C GLY A 175 -9.23 5.76 5.70
N ILE A 176 -8.55 6.81 6.12
CA ILE A 176 -7.09 6.88 6.20
C ILE A 176 -6.65 7.06 7.65
N ALA A 177 -5.39 6.77 7.93
CA ALA A 177 -4.74 7.24 9.15
C ALA A 177 -3.70 8.29 8.83
N VAL A 178 -3.28 9.06 9.83
CA VAL A 178 -2.14 9.98 9.71
C VAL A 178 -1.04 9.51 10.66
N SER A 179 0.18 9.36 10.14
CA SER A 179 1.32 8.96 10.96
C SER A 179 1.89 10.14 11.76
N PRO A 180 2.75 9.90 12.77
CA PRO A 180 3.36 10.98 13.57
C PRO A 180 4.14 12.00 12.74
N GLU A 181 4.72 11.56 11.62
CA GLU A 181 5.41 12.38 10.63
C GLU A 181 4.48 13.10 9.65
N GLY A 182 3.15 12.98 9.82
CA GLY A 182 2.14 13.68 9.03
C GLY A 182 1.87 13.05 7.65
N LEU A 183 2.28 11.79 7.44
CA LEU A 183 2.01 11.08 6.20
C LEU A 183 0.62 10.44 6.24
N ASP A 184 -0.04 10.45 5.09
CA ASP A 184 -1.29 9.71 4.91
C ASP A 184 -1.01 8.22 4.83
N MET A 185 -1.77 7.44 5.57
CA MET A 185 -1.64 6.01 5.67
C MET A 185 -2.93 5.34 5.17
N VAL A 186 -2.76 4.28 4.38
CA VAL A 186 -3.86 3.44 3.86
C VAL A 186 -3.80 2.08 4.55
N CYS A 187 -4.97 1.57 4.94
CA CYS A 187 -5.07 0.23 5.50
C CYS A 187 -5.05 -0.78 4.35
N VAL A 188 -4.05 -1.66 4.33
CA VAL A 188 -3.99 -2.77 3.38
C VAL A 188 -4.37 -4.06 4.09
N SER A 189 -5.27 -4.83 3.48
CA SER A 189 -5.67 -6.14 3.98
C SER A 189 -4.52 -7.13 3.90
N ASN A 190 -4.34 -7.94 4.94
CA ASN A 190 -3.51 -9.12 4.86
C ASN A 190 -4.28 -10.20 4.09
N LEU A 191 -3.61 -10.91 3.16
CA LEU A 191 -4.27 -11.93 2.34
C LEU A 191 -4.67 -13.17 3.15
N ASP A 192 -3.99 -13.39 4.28
CA ASP A 192 -4.12 -14.60 5.10
C ASP A 192 -4.89 -14.37 6.42
N SER A 193 -5.38 -13.15 6.69
CA SER A 193 -6.13 -12.85 7.92
C SER A 193 -7.20 -11.77 7.72
N ASP A 194 -8.19 -11.75 8.61
CA ASP A 194 -9.26 -10.71 8.64
C ASP A 194 -8.75 -9.31 9.05
N GLY A 195 -7.44 -9.15 9.24
CA GLY A 195 -6.79 -7.91 9.64
C GLY A 195 -6.02 -7.24 8.52
N GLY A 196 -5.58 -6.01 8.78
CA GLY A 196 -4.71 -5.26 7.90
C GLY A 196 -3.59 -4.57 8.66
N TYR A 197 -2.75 -3.86 7.92
CA TYR A 197 -1.74 -2.97 8.50
C TYR A 197 -1.68 -1.65 7.75
N TRP A 198 -1.31 -0.59 8.46
CA TRP A 198 -1.16 0.74 7.90
C TRP A 198 0.12 0.84 7.06
N VAL A 199 0.00 1.32 5.82
CA VAL A 199 1.13 1.62 4.92
C VAL A 199 1.05 3.06 4.41
N PRO A 200 2.19 3.71 4.12
CA PRO A 200 2.18 5.03 3.49
C PRO A 200 1.41 5.03 2.19
N GLY A 201 0.54 6.01 2.03
CA GLY A 201 -0.17 6.31 0.80
C GLY A 201 0.76 6.88 -0.28
N PRO A 202 0.29 6.88 -1.54
CA PRO A 202 1.03 7.45 -2.68
C PRO A 202 1.12 8.99 -2.64
#